data_AF-A0A2A5M4P0-F1
#
_entry.id   AF-A0A2A5M4P0-F1
#
_cell.length_a   1.000
_cell.length_b   1.000
_cell.length_c   1.000
_cell.angle_alpha   90.00
_cell.angle_beta   90.00
_cell.angle_gamma   90.00
#
_symmetry.space_group_name_H-M   'P 1'
#
loop_
_entity.id
_entity.type
_entity.pdbx_description
1 polymer ?
#
loop_
_entity_poly.entity_id
_entity_poly.type
_entity_poly.pdbx_seq_one_letter_code
_entity_poly.pdbx_strand_id
1 'polypeptide(L)' 'DLKTRELLTLVYLISLGGLDNQVKAHIQGNLNMGQSRKELLNIIAALIPYIGYPRALNALNLLDDIKK' A
#
# COMPACT_ATOMS: atom_id res chain seq x y z
N ASP A 1 -2.86 -5.70 -16.84
CA ASP A 1 -3.35 -6.99 -16.27
C ASP A 1 -3.92 -6.74 -14.86
N LEU A 2 -4.52 -7.76 -14.23
CA LEU A 2 -5.21 -7.62 -12.94
C LEU A 2 -4.25 -7.23 -11.79
N LYS A 3 -3.04 -7.82 -11.75
CA LYS A 3 -2.03 -7.53 -10.72
C LYS A 3 -1.59 -6.07 -10.78
N THR A 4 -1.34 -5.56 -11.98
CA THR A 4 -1.01 -4.15 -12.17
C THR A 4 -2.13 -3.22 -11.71
N ARG A 5 -3.40 -3.55 -11.98
CA ARG A 5 -4.56 -2.72 -11.58
C ARG A 5 -4.74 -2.69 -10.06
N GLU A 6 -4.54 -3.81 -9.39
CA GLU A 6 -4.63 -3.92 -7.93
C GLU A 6 -3.51 -3.12 -7.25
N LEU A 7 -2.29 -3.18 -7.78
CA LEU A 7 -1.18 -2.37 -7.31
C LEU A 7 -1.45 -0.87 -7.49
N LEU A 8 -1.92 -0.45 -8.66
CA LEU A 8 -2.23 0.96 -8.92
C LEU A 8 -3.35 1.47 -8.01
N THR A 9 -4.36 0.63 -7.74
CA THR A 9 -5.45 0.97 -6.82
C THR A 9 -4.92 1.22 -5.41
N LEU A 10 -4.04 0.34 -4.91
CA LEU A 10 -3.37 0.56 -3.63
C LEU A 10 -2.59 1.88 -3.61
N VAL A 11 -1.81 2.18 -4.65
CA VAL A 11 -1.05 3.44 -4.75
C VAL A 11 -1.97 4.66 -4.71
N TYR A 12 -3.08 4.64 -5.44
CA TYR A 12 -4.04 5.75 -5.44
C TYR A 12 -4.70 5.95 -4.06
N LEU A 13 -5.10 4.87 -3.39
CA LEU A 13 -5.72 4.94 -2.06
C LEU A 13 -4.75 5.51 -1.02
N ILE A 14 -3.50 5.05 -1.02
CA ILE A 14 -2.44 5.60 -0.16
C ILE A 14 -2.24 7.09 -0.47
N SER A 15 -2.22 7.46 -1.75
CA SER A 15 -2.00 8.84 -2.18
C SER A 15 -3.16 9.78 -1.82
N LEU A 16 -4.41 9.31 -1.82
CA LEU A 16 -5.57 10.11 -1.39
C LEU A 16 -5.53 10.38 0.12
N GLY A 17 -5.17 9.37 0.91
CA GLY A 17 -5.15 9.43 2.38
C GLY A 17 -6.54 9.36 3.02
N GLY A 18 -6.62 8.97 4.30
CA GLY A 18 -7.87 8.87 5.05
C GLY A 18 -8.76 7.67 4.68
N LEU A 19 -8.18 6.64 4.04
CA LEU A 19 -8.88 5.48 3.48
C LEU A 19 -8.32 4.17 4.05
N ASP A 20 -8.00 4.15 5.34
CA ASP A 20 -7.20 3.11 5.99
C ASP A 20 -7.77 1.69 5.80
N ASN A 21 -9.09 1.54 5.87
CA ASN A 21 -9.74 0.24 5.66
C ASN A 21 -9.57 -0.27 4.23
N GLN A 22 -9.69 0.61 3.23
CA GLN A 22 -9.48 0.30 1.83
C GLN A 22 -8.01 0.00 1.56
N VAL A 23 -7.09 0.77 2.14
CA VAL A 23 -5.65 0.51 2.05
C VAL A 23 -5.33 -0.88 2.63
N LYS A 24 -5.84 -1.24 3.82
CA LYS A 24 -5.65 -2.60 4.39
C LYS A 24 -6.18 -3.69 3.46
N ALA A 25 -7.38 -3.52 2.91
CA ALA A 25 -7.98 -4.50 2.00
C ALA A 25 -7.12 -4.70 0.73
N HIS A 26 -6.64 -3.62 0.12
CA HIS A 26 -5.82 -3.68 -1.08
C HIS A 26 -4.36 -4.10 -0.82
N ILE A 27 -3.83 -3.90 0.39
CA ILE A 27 -2.56 -4.55 0.80
C ILE A 27 -2.75 -6.07 0.80
N GLN A 28 -3.81 -6.58 1.43
CA GLN A 28 -4.09 -8.02 1.44
C GLN A 28 -4.37 -8.56 0.03
N GLY A 29 -5.07 -7.80 -0.80
CA GLY A 29 -5.31 -8.13 -2.22
C GLY A 29 -4.00 -8.30 -3.00
N ASN A 30 -3.07 -7.36 -2.87
CA ASN A 30 -1.77 -7.45 -3.52
C ASN A 30 -0.92 -8.64 -3.01
N LEU A 31 -0.98 -8.95 -1.71
CA LEU A 31 -0.33 -10.15 -1.16
C LEU A 31 -0.92 -11.44 -1.76
N ASN A 32 -2.25 -11.51 -1.89
CA ASN A 32 -2.94 -12.66 -2.50
C ASN A 32 -2.60 -12.82 -4.00
N MET A 33 -2.25 -11.73 -4.69
CA MET A 33 -1.74 -11.74 -6.07
C MET A 33 -0.22 -12.00 -6.18
N GLY A 34 0.40 -12.43 -5.09
CA GLY A 34 1.80 -12.83 -5.05
C GLY A 34 2.79 -11.68 -5.04
N GLN A 35 2.39 -10.45 -4.67
CA GLN A 35 3.39 -9.48 -4.22
C GLN A 35 3.88 -9.86 -2.83
N SER A 36 5.18 -9.75 -2.62
CA SER A 36 5.81 -9.91 -1.33
C SER A 36 5.64 -8.65 -0.47
N ARG A 37 5.72 -8.81 0.85
CA ARG A 37 5.79 -7.67 1.78
C ARG A 37 6.95 -6.72 1.43
N LYS A 38 8.08 -7.26 0.97
CA LYS A 38 9.25 -6.47 0.58
C LYS A 38 8.95 -5.57 -0.62
N GLU A 39 8.24 -6.09 -1.63
CA GLU A 39 7.81 -5.28 -2.77
C GLU A 39 6.86 -4.17 -2.34
N LEU A 40 5.88 -4.47 -1.48
CA LEU A 40 4.95 -3.47 -0.96
C LEU A 40 5.65 -2.37 -0.14
N LEU A 41 6.63 -2.76 0.69
CA LEU A 41 7.47 -1.82 1.42
C LEU A 41 8.23 -0.88 0.46
N ASN A 42 8.84 -1.42 -0.59
CA ASN A 42 9.55 -0.64 -1.60
C ASN A 42 8.62 0.32 -2.35
N ILE A 43 7.41 -0.13 -2.67
CA ILE A 43 6.38 0.70 -3.31
C ILE A 43 6.00 1.87 -2.40
N ILE A 44 5.69 1.61 -1.12
CA ILE A 44 5.34 2.68 -0.16
C ILE A 44 6.50 3.67 0.01
N ALA A 45 7.75 3.18 0.09
CA ALA A 45 8.93 4.03 0.17
C ALA A 45 9.09 4.90 -1.09
N ALA A 46 8.82 4.36 -2.27
CA ALA A 46 8.86 5.10 -3.53
C ALA A 46 7.81 6.21 -3.61
N LEU A 47 6.72 6.15 -2.82
CA LEU A 47 5.70 7.20 -2.78
C LEU A 47 6.10 8.42 -1.94
N ILE A 48 7.08 8.30 -1.02
CA ILE A 48 7.48 9.38 -0.09
C ILE A 48 7.70 10.73 -0.81
N PRO A 49 8.43 10.82 -1.94
CA PRO A 49 8.65 12.09 -2.64
C PRO A 49 7.37 12.73 -3.21
N TYR A 50 6.32 11.93 -3.43
CA TYR A 50 5.08 12.37 -4.08
C TYR A 50 3.97 12.73 -3.09
N ILE A 51 3.90 12.01 -1.97
CA ILE A 51 2.80 12.13 -1.00
C ILE A 51 3.25 12.60 0.38
N GLY A 52 4.56 12.75 0.58
CA GLY A 52 5.19 13.11 1.84
C GLY A 52 5.30 11.95 2.82
N TYR A 53 6.17 12.13 3.82
CA TYR A 53 6.42 11.14 4.87
C TYR A 53 5.16 10.75 5.68
N PRO A 54 4.27 11.67 6.10
CA PRO A 54 3.14 11.29 6.96
C PRO A 54 2.17 10.29 6.33
N ARG A 55 1.85 10.43 5.03
CA ARG A 55 0.95 9.50 4.33
C ARG A 55 1.62 8.15 4.09
N ALA A 56 2.89 8.16 3.71
CA ALA A 56 3.67 6.93 3.57
C ALA A 56 3.79 6.19 4.91
N LEU A 57 4.02 6.90 6.02
CA LEU A 57 4.09 6.33 7.36
C LEU A 57 2.78 5.65 7.78
N ASN A 58 1.63 6.27 7.50
CA ASN A 58 0.34 5.63 7.74
C ASN A 58 0.23 4.32 6.96
N ALA A 59 0.57 4.31 5.66
CA ALA A 59 0.57 3.08 4.86
C ALA A 59 1.53 2.01 5.39
N LEU A 60 2.72 2.39 5.88
CA LEU A 60 3.66 1.47 6.53
C LEU A 60 3.06 0.83 7.78
N ASN A 61 2.41 1.62 8.64
CA ASN A 61 1.74 1.09 9.84
C ASN A 61 0.64 0.09 9.47
N LEU A 62 -0.16 0.40 8.44
CA LEU A 62 -1.21 -0.50 7.95
C LEU A 62 -0.62 -1.79 7.34
N LEU A 63 0.51 -1.72 6.64
CA LEU A 63 1.24 -2.89 6.14
C LEU A 63 1.78 -3.74 7.30
N ASP A 64 2.27 -3.11 8.36
CA ASP A 64 2.80 -3.78 9.55
C ASP A 64 1.71 -4.51 10.34
N ASP A 65 0.49 -3.95 10.39
CA ASP A 65 -0.68 -4.56 11.03
C ASP A 65 -1.13 -5.87 10.38
N ILE A 66 -0.84 -6.12 9.10
CA ILE A 66 -1.34 -7.30 8.33
C ILE A 66 -0.74 -8.63 8.83
N LYS A 67 0.15 -8.62 9.84
CA LYS A 67 0.76 -9.83 10.42
C LYS A 67 0.74 -9.89 11.95
N LYS A 68 0.03 -8.99 12.62
CA LYS A 68 -0.40 -9.17 14.01
C LYS A 68 -1.78 -9.82 14.01
#